data_AF-M6RF95-F1
#
_entry.id   AF-M6RF95-F1
#
_cell.length_a   1.000
_cell.length_b   1.000
_cell.length_c   1.000
_cell.angle_alpha   90.00
_cell.angle_beta   90.00
_cell.angle_gamma   90.00
#
_symmetry.space_group_name_H-M   'P 1'
#
loop_
_entity.id
_entity.type
_entity.pdbx_description
1 polymer ?
#
loop_
_entity_poly.entity_id
_entity_poly.type
_entity_poly.pdbx_seq_one_letter_code
_entity_poly.pdbx_strand_id
1 'polypeptide(L)'
;MCSALKHISYLYKYDEVIILENRKSLEGIFRESYLRCLNLLDRLGATSSDGLKLAQGVQTIVQTYQHFAEPLKLSLEEIRGVFSRLGIDLKIDSFVRGAVCGGLNLIDEQPILDQLNSFYDPIELGDFLSGFFLIARETAQRDKTLLTALNIRISELSHSEFLEALPALRMAFTFFTPREKYKIGQNLFEIIQPPLGKLSDYENQETILRAIEFERILFETAFKYGIRTTYYEDI
;
A
#
# COMPACT_ATOMS: atom_id res chain seq x y z
N MET A 1 -23.46 -2.36 8.02
CA MET A 1 -22.91 -3.36 8.95
C MET A 1 -21.56 -2.95 9.53
N CYS A 2 -20.53 -2.63 8.73
CA CYS A 2 -19.24 -2.18 9.28
C CYS A 2 -19.31 -0.90 10.16
N SER A 3 -20.25 0.02 9.87
CA SER A 3 -20.50 1.16 10.77
C SER A 3 -21.03 0.72 12.16
N ALA A 4 -21.88 -0.31 12.22
CA ALA A 4 -22.33 -0.87 13.48
C ALA A 4 -21.15 -1.53 14.24
N LEU A 5 -20.28 -2.26 13.52
CA LEU A 5 -19.06 -2.83 14.09
C LEU A 5 -18.16 -1.75 14.72
N LYS A 6 -18.01 -0.60 14.05
CA LYS A 6 -17.25 0.55 14.56
C LYS A 6 -17.86 1.12 15.85
N HIS A 7 -19.18 1.27 15.91
CA HIS A 7 -19.86 1.75 17.12
C HIS A 7 -19.74 0.75 18.28
N ILE A 8 -19.91 -0.55 18.01
CA ILE A 8 -19.74 -1.60 19.02
C ILE A 8 -18.31 -1.63 19.54
N SER A 9 -17.31 -1.49 18.67
CA SER A 9 -15.90 -1.39 19.05
C SER A 9 -15.63 -0.21 19.99
N TYR A 10 -16.24 0.95 19.71
CA TYR A 10 -16.14 2.12 20.59
C TYR A 10 -16.75 1.82 21.97
N LEU A 11 -17.98 1.30 22.01
CA LEU A 11 -18.65 0.96 23.27
C LEU A 11 -17.85 -0.07 24.09
N TYR A 12 -17.30 -1.09 23.42
CA TYR A 12 -16.49 -2.12 24.07
C TYR A 12 -15.17 -1.57 24.62
N LYS A 13 -14.52 -0.66 23.90
CA LYS A 13 -13.26 -0.02 24.33
C LYS A 13 -13.45 0.91 25.54
N TYR A 14 -14.56 1.64 25.59
CA TYR A 14 -14.86 2.60 26.66
C TYR A 14 -15.75 2.04 27.76
N ASP A 15 -15.93 0.72 27.81
CA ASP A 15 -16.73 0.05 28.82
C ASP A 15 -16.26 0.36 30.26
N GLU A 16 -14.95 0.53 30.48
CA GLU A 16 -14.44 0.92 31.80
C GLU A 16 -14.92 2.31 32.27
N VAL A 17 -15.27 3.20 31.32
CA VAL A 17 -15.79 4.54 31.60
C VAL A 17 -17.31 4.57 31.63
N ILE A 18 -17.96 3.77 30.76
CA ILE A 18 -19.41 3.74 30.60
C ILE A 18 -20.06 2.78 31.62
N ILE A 19 -19.30 1.83 32.16
CA ILE A 19 -19.71 0.80 33.13
C ILE A 19 -20.96 0.06 32.63
N LEU A 20 -20.81 -0.71 31.54
CA LEU A 20 -21.96 -1.42 30.98
C LEU A 20 -22.33 -2.63 31.86
N GLU A 21 -23.58 -2.67 32.29
CA GLU A 21 -24.10 -3.75 33.16
C GLU A 21 -24.02 -5.15 32.52
N ASN A 22 -23.92 -5.25 31.19
CA ASN A 22 -23.98 -6.53 30.46
C ASN A 22 -22.87 -6.71 29.41
N ARG A 23 -21.61 -6.54 29.84
CA ARG A 23 -20.41 -6.68 28.99
C ARG A 23 -20.33 -8.00 28.23
N LYS A 24 -20.70 -9.13 28.85
CA LYS A 24 -20.67 -10.46 28.22
C LYS A 24 -21.62 -10.57 27.02
N SER A 25 -22.80 -9.96 27.10
CA SER A 25 -23.71 -9.91 25.97
C SER A 25 -23.16 -9.04 24.83
N LEU A 26 -22.46 -7.94 25.16
CA LEU A 26 -21.84 -7.08 24.16
C LEU A 26 -20.69 -7.79 23.43
N GLU A 27 -19.86 -8.54 24.16
CA GLU A 27 -18.79 -9.36 23.58
C GLU A 27 -19.33 -10.33 22.52
N GLY A 28 -20.43 -11.03 22.84
CA GLY A 28 -21.09 -11.94 21.89
C GLY A 28 -21.63 -11.22 20.65
N ILE A 29 -22.33 -10.09 20.83
CA ILE A 29 -22.85 -9.29 19.70
C ILE A 29 -21.69 -8.74 18.86
N PHE A 30 -20.61 -8.31 19.48
CA PHE A 30 -19.43 -7.78 18.80
C PHE A 30 -18.78 -8.86 17.93
N ARG A 31 -18.53 -10.03 18.52
CA ARG A 31 -17.97 -11.18 17.81
C ARG A 31 -18.84 -11.60 16.63
N GLU A 32 -20.15 -11.77 16.84
CA GLU A 32 -21.06 -12.15 15.75
C GLU A 32 -21.18 -11.06 14.68
N SER A 33 -21.14 -9.78 15.05
CA SER A 33 -21.12 -8.66 14.09
C SER A 33 -19.85 -8.67 13.24
N TYR A 34 -18.70 -8.98 13.84
CA TYR A 34 -17.43 -9.13 13.14
C TYR A 34 -17.50 -10.30 12.15
N LEU A 35 -17.89 -11.49 12.61
CA LEU A 35 -18.02 -12.69 11.77
C LEU A 35 -19.02 -12.47 10.63
N ARG A 36 -20.12 -11.75 10.88
CA ARG A 36 -21.09 -11.40 9.84
C ARG A 36 -20.50 -10.44 8.81
N CYS A 37 -19.71 -9.44 9.22
CA CYS A 37 -19.03 -8.54 8.29
C CYS A 37 -18.05 -9.33 7.40
N LEU A 38 -17.29 -10.25 7.98
CA LEU A 38 -16.34 -11.09 7.24
C LEU A 38 -17.07 -12.01 6.23
N ASN A 39 -18.16 -12.66 6.64
CA ASN A 39 -18.97 -13.49 5.74
C ASN A 39 -19.67 -12.68 4.64
N LEU A 40 -20.12 -11.46 4.93
CA LEU A 40 -20.72 -10.59 3.92
C LEU A 40 -19.70 -10.16 2.88
N LEU A 41 -18.48 -9.85 3.30
CA LEU A 41 -17.38 -9.54 2.40
C LEU A 41 -17.08 -10.71 1.46
N ASP A 42 -17.05 -11.94 1.98
CA ASP A 42 -16.80 -13.17 1.21
C ASP A 42 -17.92 -13.45 0.18
N ARG A 43 -19.18 -13.18 0.53
CA ARG A 43 -20.35 -13.52 -0.31
C ARG A 43 -20.74 -12.44 -1.31
N LEU A 44 -20.55 -11.17 -0.97
CA LEU A 44 -21.04 -10.06 -1.79
C LEU A 44 -20.17 -9.77 -3.01
N GLY A 45 -18.96 -10.35 -3.10
CA GLY A 45 -18.08 -10.30 -4.29
C GLY A 45 -18.14 -8.96 -5.01
N ALA A 46 -17.33 -7.99 -4.55
CA ALA A 46 -17.44 -6.58 -4.88
C ALA A 46 -17.82 -6.28 -6.35
N THR A 47 -19.08 -5.92 -6.61
CA THR A 47 -19.46 -5.24 -7.85
C THR A 47 -18.94 -3.81 -7.81
N SER A 48 -18.32 -3.36 -8.90
CA SER A 48 -17.46 -2.16 -9.01
C SER A 48 -18.02 -0.82 -8.49
N SER A 49 -19.34 -0.66 -8.32
CA SER A 49 -19.93 0.64 -7.94
C SER A 49 -19.69 1.08 -6.48
N ASP A 50 -19.23 0.19 -5.59
CA ASP A 50 -19.07 0.47 -4.14
C ASP A 50 -17.67 0.17 -3.57
N GLY A 51 -16.63 0.08 -4.43
CA GLY A 51 -15.27 -0.36 -4.05
C GLY A 51 -14.68 0.35 -2.83
N LEU A 52 -14.80 1.69 -2.74
CA LEU A 52 -14.31 2.46 -1.60
C LEU A 52 -15.00 2.09 -0.27
N LYS A 53 -16.32 1.89 -0.28
CA LYS A 53 -17.08 1.51 0.93
C LYS A 53 -16.67 0.11 1.40
N LEU A 54 -16.45 -0.80 0.46
CA LEU A 54 -15.99 -2.15 0.76
C LEU A 54 -14.58 -2.14 1.33
N ALA A 55 -13.67 -1.36 0.76
CA ALA A 55 -12.32 -1.19 1.30
C ALA A 55 -12.30 -0.56 2.70
N GLN A 56 -13.17 0.43 2.98
CA GLN A 56 -13.38 0.95 4.33
C GLN A 56 -13.93 -0.12 5.30
N GLY A 57 -14.78 -1.01 4.78
CA GLY A 57 -15.25 -2.20 5.50
C GLY A 57 -14.10 -3.15 5.86
N VAL A 58 -13.22 -3.44 4.91
CA VAL A 58 -11.98 -4.21 5.10
C VAL A 58 -11.11 -3.56 6.17
N GLN A 59 -10.89 -2.24 6.09
CA GLN A 59 -10.13 -1.49 7.11
C GLN A 59 -10.72 -1.68 8.51
N THR A 60 -12.04 -1.61 8.62
CA THR A 60 -12.74 -1.77 9.91
C THR A 60 -12.61 -3.19 10.46
N ILE A 61 -12.65 -4.22 9.60
CA ILE A 61 -12.42 -5.63 9.96
C ILE A 61 -10.98 -5.79 10.46
N VAL A 62 -9.98 -5.32 9.72
CA VAL A 62 -8.55 -5.41 10.08
C VAL A 62 -8.28 -4.72 11.42
N GLN A 63 -8.76 -3.49 11.59
CA GLN A 63 -8.61 -2.75 12.85
C GLN A 63 -9.28 -3.48 14.01
N THR A 64 -10.46 -4.07 13.79
CA THR A 64 -11.14 -4.85 14.83
C THR A 64 -10.33 -6.07 15.24
N TYR A 65 -9.76 -6.79 14.26
CA TYR A 65 -8.91 -7.94 14.52
C TYR A 65 -7.66 -7.53 15.31
N GLN A 66 -6.90 -6.52 14.85
CA GLN A 66 -5.66 -6.08 15.51
C GLN A 66 -5.86 -5.65 16.98
N HIS A 67 -7.01 -5.06 17.32
CA HIS A 67 -7.25 -4.53 18.66
C HIS A 67 -8.03 -5.49 19.56
N PHE A 68 -8.82 -6.41 19.00
CA PHE A 68 -9.78 -7.21 19.76
C PHE A 68 -9.75 -8.71 19.46
N ALA A 69 -8.74 -9.22 18.74
CA ALA A 69 -8.61 -10.65 18.44
C ALA A 69 -8.60 -11.52 19.72
N GLU A 70 -7.76 -11.17 20.70
CA GLU A 70 -7.65 -11.91 21.96
C GLU A 70 -8.94 -11.85 22.80
N PRO A 71 -9.52 -10.67 23.13
CA PRO A 71 -10.76 -10.60 23.91
C PRO A 71 -11.95 -11.31 23.25
N LEU A 72 -12.06 -11.25 21.92
CA LEU A 72 -13.20 -11.81 21.19
C LEU A 72 -12.93 -13.24 20.67
N LYS A 73 -11.74 -13.79 20.93
CA LYS A 73 -11.29 -15.10 20.44
C LYS A 73 -11.49 -15.23 18.92
N LEU A 74 -11.02 -14.23 18.17
CA LEU A 74 -11.10 -14.22 16.71
C LEU A 74 -10.00 -15.11 16.12
N SER A 75 -10.33 -15.84 15.06
CA SER A 75 -9.39 -16.74 14.40
C SER A 75 -8.60 -16.05 13.30
N LEU A 76 -7.27 -16.14 13.35
CA LEU A 76 -6.39 -15.74 12.24
C LEU A 76 -6.73 -16.49 10.95
N GLU A 77 -7.00 -17.78 11.07
CA GLU A 77 -7.31 -18.68 9.95
C GLU A 77 -8.57 -18.25 9.20
N GLU A 78 -9.59 -17.76 9.91
CA GLU A 78 -10.85 -17.33 9.31
C GLU A 78 -10.66 -16.07 8.48
N ILE A 79 -10.03 -15.03 9.05
CA ILE A 79 -9.78 -13.77 8.33
C ILE A 79 -8.80 -14.00 7.19
N ARG A 80 -7.73 -14.76 7.41
CA ARG A 80 -6.76 -15.11 6.36
C ARG A 80 -7.43 -15.85 5.22
N GLY A 81 -8.20 -16.89 5.52
CA GLY A 81 -8.86 -17.69 4.50
C GLY A 81 -9.77 -16.86 3.61
N VAL A 82 -10.56 -15.95 4.19
CA VAL A 82 -11.43 -15.04 3.42
C VAL A 82 -10.59 -14.07 2.60
N PHE A 83 -9.62 -13.42 3.22
CA PHE A 83 -8.84 -12.39 2.54
C PHE A 83 -7.98 -12.96 1.40
N SER A 84 -7.36 -14.13 1.60
CA SER A 84 -6.57 -14.80 0.57
C SER A 84 -7.42 -15.20 -0.64
N ARG A 85 -8.66 -15.66 -0.43
CA ARG A 85 -9.59 -15.98 -1.53
C ARG A 85 -9.96 -14.74 -2.33
N LEU A 86 -10.31 -13.64 -1.65
CA LEU A 86 -10.75 -12.42 -2.32
C LEU A 86 -9.61 -11.71 -3.03
N GLY A 87 -8.38 -11.75 -2.49
CA GLY A 87 -7.22 -11.10 -3.11
C GLY A 87 -6.88 -11.64 -4.50
N ILE A 88 -7.14 -12.93 -4.75
CA ILE A 88 -6.84 -13.60 -6.02
C ILE A 88 -8.04 -13.74 -6.97
N ASP A 89 -9.27 -13.43 -6.52
CA ASP A 89 -10.46 -13.54 -7.36
C ASP A 89 -10.55 -12.36 -8.33
N LEU A 90 -10.21 -12.60 -9.60
CA LEU A 90 -10.24 -11.61 -10.68
C LEU A 90 -11.62 -11.01 -10.96
N LYS A 91 -12.71 -11.59 -10.43
CA LYS A 91 -14.06 -11.02 -10.56
C LYS A 91 -14.30 -9.85 -9.62
N ILE A 92 -13.47 -9.72 -8.60
CA ILE A 92 -13.55 -8.64 -7.61
C ILE A 92 -12.81 -7.44 -8.15
N ASP A 93 -13.43 -6.28 -7.96
CA ASP A 93 -12.81 -4.97 -8.21
C ASP A 93 -11.36 -4.88 -7.65
N SER A 94 -10.43 -4.43 -8.50
CA SER A 94 -9.00 -4.38 -8.22
C SER A 94 -8.68 -3.55 -6.97
N PHE A 95 -9.39 -2.45 -6.74
CA PHE A 95 -9.24 -1.63 -5.53
C PHE A 95 -9.61 -2.40 -4.26
N VAL A 96 -10.69 -3.18 -4.28
CA VAL A 96 -11.05 -4.02 -3.12
C VAL A 96 -10.02 -5.12 -2.90
N ARG A 97 -9.56 -5.79 -3.97
CA ARG A 97 -8.49 -6.80 -3.87
C ARG A 97 -7.23 -6.22 -3.22
N GLY A 98 -6.86 -5.01 -3.62
CA GLY A 98 -5.77 -4.23 -3.01
C GLY A 98 -5.92 -4.05 -1.52
N ALA A 99 -7.10 -3.59 -1.08
CA ALA A 99 -7.39 -3.38 0.34
C ALA A 99 -7.29 -4.68 1.15
N VAL A 100 -7.78 -5.78 0.59
CA VAL A 100 -7.76 -7.10 1.24
C VAL A 100 -6.32 -7.63 1.36
N CYS A 101 -5.51 -7.50 0.31
CA CYS A 101 -4.07 -7.83 0.35
C CYS A 101 -3.31 -6.95 1.35
N GLY A 102 -3.64 -5.66 1.45
CA GLY A 102 -3.13 -4.76 2.49
C GLY A 102 -3.49 -5.23 3.88
N GLY A 103 -4.73 -5.69 4.06
CA GLY A 103 -5.20 -6.28 5.30
C GLY A 103 -4.43 -7.54 5.69
N LEU A 104 -4.20 -8.46 4.75
CA LEU A 104 -3.39 -9.69 4.98
C LEU A 104 -1.99 -9.36 5.46
N ASN A 105 -1.34 -8.42 4.80
CA ASN A 105 0.02 -8.03 5.14
C ASN A 105 0.11 -7.45 6.57
N LEU A 106 -0.93 -6.77 7.05
CA LEU A 106 -0.99 -6.23 8.41
C LEU A 106 -1.31 -7.25 9.51
N ILE A 107 -1.92 -8.39 9.18
CA ILE A 107 -2.38 -9.39 10.17
C ILE A 107 -1.56 -10.68 10.20
N ASP A 108 -0.89 -11.02 9.10
CA ASP A 108 -0.19 -12.30 8.92
C ASP A 108 1.19 -12.11 8.25
N GLU A 109 1.65 -10.87 8.08
CA GLU A 109 2.95 -10.49 7.47
C GLU A 109 3.29 -11.25 6.17
N GLN A 110 2.26 -11.66 5.41
CA GLN A 110 2.45 -12.44 4.20
C GLN A 110 3.24 -11.64 3.15
N PRO A 111 4.15 -12.29 2.41
CA PRO A 111 4.93 -11.64 1.38
C PRO A 111 4.00 -11.21 0.25
N ILE A 112 3.80 -9.89 0.14
CA ILE A 112 3.00 -9.24 -0.92
C ILE A 112 3.43 -9.61 -2.35
N LEU A 113 4.65 -10.14 -2.50
CA LEU A 113 5.22 -10.52 -3.79
C LEU A 113 4.32 -11.51 -4.54
N ASP A 114 3.77 -12.51 -3.85
CA ASP A 114 2.93 -13.53 -4.49
C ASP A 114 1.62 -12.93 -5.00
N GLN A 115 1.05 -11.99 -4.24
CA GLN A 115 -0.15 -11.27 -4.66
C GLN A 115 0.15 -10.28 -5.79
N LEU A 116 1.25 -9.52 -5.74
CA LEU A 116 1.66 -8.64 -6.84
C LEU A 116 1.92 -9.42 -8.13
N ASN A 117 2.53 -10.61 -8.03
CA ASN A 117 2.77 -11.49 -9.17
C ASN A 117 1.48 -12.11 -9.73
N SER A 118 0.37 -12.09 -8.98
CA SER A 118 -0.94 -12.54 -9.45
C SER A 118 -1.66 -11.50 -10.33
N PHE A 119 -1.16 -10.26 -10.38
CA PHE A 119 -1.66 -9.21 -11.28
C PHE A 119 -0.77 -9.13 -12.52
N TYR A 120 -1.39 -9.31 -13.68
CA TYR A 120 -0.72 -9.20 -14.97
C TYR A 120 -1.20 -8.00 -15.79
N ASP A 121 -2.30 -7.35 -15.42
CA ASP A 121 -2.84 -6.21 -16.16
C ASP A 121 -2.28 -4.88 -15.62
N PRO A 122 -1.46 -4.14 -16.42
CA PRO A 122 -0.94 -2.83 -16.03
C PRO A 122 -2.05 -1.82 -15.70
N ILE A 123 -3.23 -1.96 -16.31
CA ILE A 123 -4.38 -1.05 -16.14
C ILE A 123 -4.94 -1.19 -14.72
N GLU A 124 -4.99 -2.41 -14.18
CA GLU A 124 -5.53 -2.67 -12.84
C GLU A 124 -4.54 -2.35 -11.71
N LEU A 125 -3.25 -2.26 -12.02
CA LEU A 125 -2.19 -2.10 -11.02
C LEU A 125 -2.40 -0.84 -10.17
N GLY A 126 -2.76 0.29 -10.78
CA GLY A 126 -2.95 1.54 -10.06
C GLY A 126 -4.12 1.50 -9.07
N ASP A 127 -5.25 0.92 -9.47
CA ASP A 127 -6.41 0.77 -8.60
C ASP A 127 -6.16 -0.23 -7.48
N PHE A 128 -5.49 -1.34 -7.78
CA PHE A 128 -5.02 -2.29 -6.77
C PHE A 128 -4.11 -1.62 -5.73
N LEU A 129 -3.10 -0.87 -6.17
CA LEU A 129 -2.20 -0.16 -5.26
C LEU A 129 -2.93 0.90 -4.44
N SER A 130 -3.92 1.57 -5.02
CA SER A 130 -4.76 2.53 -4.30
C SER A 130 -5.48 1.87 -3.12
N GLY A 131 -6.07 0.69 -3.35
CA GLY A 131 -6.69 -0.11 -2.29
C GLY A 131 -5.69 -0.59 -1.24
N PHE A 132 -4.52 -1.07 -1.69
CA PHE A 132 -3.46 -1.53 -0.80
C PHE A 132 -2.95 -0.40 0.11
N PHE A 133 -2.63 0.77 -0.46
CA PHE A 133 -2.13 1.92 0.28
C PHE A 133 -3.15 2.55 1.22
N LEU A 134 -4.45 2.40 0.95
CA LEU A 134 -5.49 2.80 1.90
C LEU A 134 -5.38 2.06 3.23
N ILE A 135 -4.96 0.80 3.21
CA ILE A 135 -4.90 -0.08 4.38
C ILE A 135 -3.48 -0.16 4.95
N ALA A 136 -2.50 -0.52 4.13
CA ALA A 136 -1.13 -0.84 4.54
C ALA A 136 -0.12 0.27 4.21
N ARG A 137 -0.54 1.54 4.40
CA ARG A 137 0.26 2.74 4.08
C ARG A 137 1.65 2.76 4.73
N GLU A 138 1.75 2.35 5.99
CA GLU A 138 3.04 2.34 6.70
C GLU A 138 3.95 1.23 6.17
N THR A 139 3.41 0.04 5.93
CA THR A 139 4.17 -1.08 5.36
C THR A 139 4.70 -0.72 3.98
N ALA A 140 3.86 -0.13 3.13
CA ALA A 140 4.24 0.33 1.79
C ALA A 140 5.45 1.28 1.77
N GLN A 141 5.63 2.06 2.84
CA GLN A 141 6.76 2.99 2.94
C GLN A 141 8.05 2.31 3.43
N ARG A 142 7.94 1.30 4.30
CA ARG A 142 9.09 0.72 5.00
C ARG A 142 9.62 -0.54 4.32
N ASP A 143 8.77 -1.29 3.64
CA ASP A 143 9.13 -2.56 3.03
C ASP A 143 9.89 -2.33 1.71
N LYS A 144 11.23 -2.45 1.79
CA LYS A 144 12.12 -2.34 0.63
C LYS A 144 11.89 -3.46 -0.38
N THR A 145 11.42 -4.64 0.05
CA THR A 145 11.15 -5.77 -0.84
C THR A 145 9.95 -5.46 -1.73
N LEU A 146 8.88 -4.93 -1.13
CA LEU A 146 7.71 -4.43 -1.85
C LEU A 146 8.09 -3.32 -2.84
N LEU A 147 8.84 -2.30 -2.39
CA LEU A 147 9.26 -1.21 -3.28
C LEU A 147 10.14 -1.69 -4.44
N THR A 148 11.01 -2.68 -4.19
CA THR A 148 11.85 -3.30 -5.24
C THR A 148 10.98 -4.03 -6.26
N ALA A 149 10.00 -4.83 -5.81
CA ALA A 149 9.10 -5.54 -6.70
C ALA A 149 8.24 -4.58 -7.54
N LEU A 150 7.72 -3.50 -6.94
CA LEU A 150 6.99 -2.46 -7.67
C LEU A 150 7.88 -1.77 -8.70
N ASN A 151 9.13 -1.45 -8.35
CA ASN A 151 10.08 -0.85 -9.28
C ASN A 151 10.33 -1.76 -10.50
N ILE A 152 10.59 -3.06 -10.26
CA ILE A 152 10.79 -4.04 -11.34
C ILE A 152 9.54 -4.10 -12.23
N ARG A 153 8.35 -4.27 -11.64
CA ARG A 153 7.10 -4.38 -12.42
C ARG A 153 6.78 -3.15 -13.24
N ILE A 154 6.96 -1.96 -12.68
CA ILE A 154 6.75 -0.71 -13.43
C ILE A 154 7.80 -0.55 -14.53
N SER A 155 9.04 -1.00 -14.30
CA SER A 155 10.13 -0.95 -15.30
C SER A 155 9.96 -1.95 -16.44
N GLU A 156 9.21 -3.04 -16.23
CA GLU A 156 8.87 -4.03 -17.26
C GLU A 156 7.77 -3.55 -18.21
N LEU A 157 7.01 -2.51 -17.85
CA LEU A 157 5.95 -1.97 -18.69
C LEU A 157 6.52 -1.32 -19.95
N SER A 158 5.90 -1.61 -21.09
CA SER A 158 6.15 -0.85 -22.32
C SER A 158 5.72 0.60 -22.16
N HIS A 159 6.22 1.47 -23.05
CA HIS A 159 5.89 2.89 -23.01
C HIS A 159 4.37 3.16 -23.08
N SER A 160 3.64 2.41 -23.91
CA SER A 160 2.18 2.53 -24.03
C SER A 160 1.45 2.08 -22.76
N GLU A 161 1.83 0.93 -22.20
CA GLU A 161 1.24 0.40 -20.96
C GLU A 161 1.50 1.32 -19.77
N PHE A 162 2.71 1.89 -19.70
CA PHE A 162 3.05 2.86 -18.67
C PHE A 162 2.17 4.11 -18.76
N LEU A 163 2.00 4.69 -19.95
CA LEU A 163 1.15 5.87 -20.13
C LEU A 163 -0.31 5.59 -19.81
N GLU A 164 -0.80 4.38 -20.10
CA GLU A 164 -2.16 3.94 -19.77
C GLU A 164 -2.36 3.75 -18.25
N ALA A 165 -1.39 3.14 -17.57
CA ALA A 165 -1.43 2.94 -16.11
C ALA A 165 -1.16 4.22 -15.29
N LEU A 166 -0.48 5.21 -15.89
CA LEU A 166 0.03 6.39 -15.19
C LEU A 166 -1.03 7.20 -14.41
N PRO A 167 -2.25 7.45 -14.91
CA PRO A 167 -3.27 8.16 -14.15
C PRO A 167 -3.67 7.43 -12.87
N ALA A 168 -3.94 6.12 -12.95
CA ALA A 168 -4.30 5.30 -11.79
C ALA A 168 -3.14 5.18 -10.79
N LEU A 169 -1.90 5.04 -11.29
CA LEU A 169 -0.70 5.06 -10.45
C LEU A 169 -0.56 6.41 -9.71
N ARG A 170 -0.73 7.55 -10.39
CA ARG A 170 -0.70 8.86 -9.75
C ARG A 170 -1.76 8.98 -8.66
N MET A 171 -2.97 8.46 -8.92
CA MET A 171 -4.05 8.40 -7.94
C MET A 171 -3.68 7.55 -6.72
N ALA A 172 -3.07 6.37 -6.90
CA ALA A 172 -2.59 5.54 -5.80
C ALA A 172 -1.63 6.29 -4.87
N PHE A 173 -0.72 7.09 -5.46
CA PHE A 173 0.23 7.86 -4.65
C PHE A 173 -0.40 9.09 -3.96
N THR A 174 -1.66 9.45 -4.22
CA THR A 174 -2.33 10.56 -3.50
C THR A 174 -2.61 10.23 -2.03
N PHE A 175 -2.66 8.95 -1.66
CA PHE A 175 -2.83 8.50 -0.27
C PHE A 175 -1.65 8.88 0.63
N PHE A 176 -0.48 9.20 0.06
CA PHE A 176 0.71 9.62 0.79
C PHE A 176 0.82 11.14 0.91
N THR A 177 1.20 11.61 2.08
CA THR A 177 1.61 13.00 2.33
C THR A 177 2.93 13.29 1.60
N PRO A 178 3.27 14.58 1.37
CA PRO A 178 4.55 14.96 0.78
C PRO A 178 5.76 14.35 1.52
N ARG A 179 5.72 14.28 2.86
CA ARG A 179 6.80 13.71 3.68
C ARG A 179 6.97 12.21 3.45
N GLU A 180 5.89 11.48 3.24
CA GLU A 180 5.96 10.04 3.01
C GLU A 180 6.38 9.72 1.58
N LYS A 181 5.93 10.52 0.59
CA LYS A 181 6.45 10.45 -0.78
C LYS A 181 7.96 10.65 -0.81
N TYR A 182 8.48 11.60 -0.02
CA TYR A 182 9.91 11.81 0.12
C TYR A 182 10.63 10.57 0.67
N LYS A 183 10.09 9.92 1.72
CA LYS A 183 10.65 8.67 2.26
C LYS A 183 10.63 7.52 1.26
N ILE A 184 9.51 7.33 0.56
CA ILE A 184 9.40 6.33 -0.51
C ILE A 184 10.47 6.60 -1.57
N GLY A 185 10.63 7.87 -1.98
CA GLY A 185 11.67 8.30 -2.91
C GLY A 185 13.07 7.95 -2.43
N GLN A 186 13.42 8.24 -1.17
CA GLN A 186 14.73 7.87 -0.60
C GLN A 186 14.98 6.37 -0.64
N ASN A 187 14.00 5.56 -0.20
CA ASN A 187 14.11 4.10 -0.24
C ASN A 187 14.25 3.60 -1.67
N LEU A 188 13.54 4.20 -2.63
CA LEU A 188 13.63 3.85 -4.04
C LEU A 188 15.00 4.24 -4.62
N PHE A 189 15.57 5.38 -4.24
CA PHE A 189 16.93 5.75 -4.63
C PHE A 189 17.95 4.73 -4.12
N GLU A 190 17.85 4.27 -2.87
CA GLU A 190 18.73 3.22 -2.35
C GLU A 190 18.58 1.88 -3.11
N ILE A 191 17.38 1.58 -3.60
CA ILE A 191 17.10 0.36 -4.37
C ILE A 191 17.63 0.46 -5.81
N ILE A 192 17.42 1.61 -6.46
CA ILE A 192 17.81 1.85 -7.85
C ILE A 192 19.30 2.15 -7.97
N GLN A 193 19.91 2.74 -6.94
CA GLN A 193 21.34 2.95 -6.93
C GLN A 193 22.00 1.58 -7.12
N PRO A 194 22.80 1.40 -8.19
CA PRO A 194 23.80 0.35 -8.16
C PRO A 194 24.60 0.60 -6.87
N PRO A 195 25.13 -0.45 -6.20
CA PRO A 195 26.07 -0.17 -5.14
C PRO A 195 27.06 0.84 -5.72
N LEU A 196 27.22 1.98 -5.06
CA LEU A 196 28.46 2.73 -5.12
C LEU A 196 29.52 1.80 -4.50
N GLY A 197 29.72 0.62 -5.12
CA GLY A 197 31.00 -0.04 -5.11
C GLY A 197 31.93 1.09 -5.44
N LYS A 198 32.83 1.37 -4.50
CA LYS A 198 33.88 2.39 -4.59
C LYS A 198 34.06 2.71 -6.06
N LEU A 199 33.87 3.96 -6.47
CA LEU A 199 34.38 4.46 -7.75
C LEU A 199 35.87 4.10 -7.77
N SER A 200 36.16 2.85 -8.13
CA SER A 200 37.42 2.20 -7.83
C SER A 200 38.19 2.31 -9.13
N ASP A 201 38.98 3.36 -9.14
CA ASP A 201 40.31 3.38 -9.72
C ASP A 201 40.47 3.26 -11.23
N TYR A 202 39.42 3.41 -12.05
CA TYR A 202 39.58 3.50 -13.51
C TYR A 202 38.58 4.45 -14.20
N GLU A 203 38.53 5.72 -13.80
CA GLU A 203 37.93 6.75 -14.66
C GLU A 203 39.04 7.51 -15.40
N ASN A 204 39.20 7.22 -16.69
CA ASN A 204 40.07 7.97 -17.60
C ASN A 204 39.70 9.46 -17.52
N GLN A 205 40.68 10.37 -17.39
CA GLN A 205 40.47 11.82 -17.26
C GLN A 205 39.50 12.38 -18.30
N GLU A 206 39.50 11.83 -19.51
CA GLU A 206 38.59 12.23 -20.58
C GLU A 206 37.10 11.99 -20.23
N THR A 207 36.78 10.92 -19.50
CA THR A 207 35.41 10.58 -19.11
C THR A 207 34.90 11.52 -18.02
N ILE A 208 35.76 11.87 -17.06
CA ILE A 208 35.45 12.85 -16.00
C ILE A 208 35.19 14.22 -16.62
N LEU A 209 36.05 14.66 -17.53
CA LEU A 209 35.89 15.95 -18.22
C LEU A 209 34.60 16.00 -19.05
N ARG A 210 34.25 14.92 -19.75
CA ARG A 210 32.97 14.82 -20.47
C ARG A 210 31.76 14.84 -19.54
N ALA A 211 31.83 14.21 -18.38
CA ALA A 211 30.75 14.22 -17.39
C ALA A 211 30.54 15.64 -16.82
N ILE A 212 31.63 16.33 -16.46
CA ILE A 212 31.59 17.74 -16.00
C ILE A 212 31.01 18.66 -17.09
N GLU A 213 31.43 18.46 -18.34
CA GLU A 213 30.94 19.28 -19.45
C GLU A 213 29.46 19.01 -19.74
N PHE A 214 29.03 17.75 -19.68
CA PHE A 214 27.61 17.37 -19.79
C PHE A 214 26.77 18.00 -18.67
N GLU A 215 27.25 17.94 -17.43
CA GLU A 215 26.60 18.52 -16.26
C GLU A 215 26.46 20.05 -16.40
N ARG A 216 27.52 20.75 -16.85
CA ARG A 216 27.48 22.19 -17.15
C ARG A 216 26.40 22.51 -18.19
N ILE A 217 26.36 21.77 -19.30
CA ILE A 217 25.38 21.98 -20.38
C ILE A 217 23.95 21.73 -19.88
N LEU A 218 23.75 20.69 -19.08
CA LEU A 218 22.46 20.35 -18.49
C LEU A 218 21.93 21.49 -17.62
N PHE A 219 22.78 22.04 -16.75
CA PHE A 219 22.39 23.14 -15.86
C PHE A 219 22.19 24.46 -16.58
N GLU A 220 23.03 24.81 -17.56
CA GLU A 220 22.82 25.99 -18.41
C GLU A 220 21.50 25.90 -19.16
N THR A 221 21.16 24.72 -19.66
CA THR A 221 19.89 24.47 -20.35
C THR A 221 18.72 24.56 -19.38
N ALA A 222 18.80 23.93 -18.21
CA ALA A 222 17.77 24.00 -17.18
C ALA A 222 17.51 25.45 -16.73
N PHE A 223 18.57 26.25 -16.55
CA PHE A 223 18.46 27.67 -16.21
C PHE A 223 17.78 28.49 -17.32
N LYS A 224 18.11 28.22 -18.59
CA LYS A 224 17.46 28.86 -19.75
C LYS A 224 15.94 28.64 -19.76
N TYR A 225 15.47 27.51 -19.23
CA TYR A 225 14.04 27.19 -19.10
C TYR A 225 13.46 27.52 -17.71
N GLY A 226 14.17 28.27 -16.87
CA GLY A 226 13.68 28.77 -15.59
C GLY A 226 13.67 27.74 -14.45
N ILE A 227 14.29 26.57 -14.64
CA ILE A 227 14.40 25.53 -13.62
C ILE A 227 15.59 25.87 -12.73
N ARG A 228 15.33 26.25 -11.48
CA ARG A 228 16.39 26.50 -10.48
C ARG A 228 16.78 25.20 -9.81
N THR A 229 17.97 24.69 -10.15
CA THR A 229 18.62 23.60 -9.43
C THR A 229 19.46 24.21 -8.31
N THR A 230 19.08 23.98 -7.04
CA THR A 230 19.87 24.42 -5.89
C THR A 230 21.15 23.59 -5.81
N TYR A 231 22.29 24.22 -6.05
CA TYR A 231 23.62 23.65 -5.76
C TYR A 231 23.76 23.46 -4.25
N TYR A 232 24.16 22.27 -3.80
CA TYR A 232 24.85 22.11 -2.52
C TYR A 232 26.34 22.39 -2.78
N GLU A 233 26.73 23.66 -2.73
CA GLU A 233 28.14 24.02 -2.55
C GLU A 233 28.46 23.85 -1.07
N ASP A 234 28.88 22.64 -0.69
CA ASP A 234 29.69 22.41 0.52
C ASP A 234 30.36 21.05 0.36
N ILE A 235 31.57 21.06 -0.22
CA ILE A 235 32.82 20.38 0.17
C ILE A 235 33.87 20.66 -0.93
#